data_AF-A0A5J5WG01-F1
#
_entry.id   AF-A0A5J5WG01-F1
#
_cell.length_a   1.000
_cell.length_b   1.000
_cell.length_c   1.000
_cell.angle_alpha   90.00
_cell.angle_beta   90.00
_cell.angle_gamma   90.00
#
_symmetry.space_group_name_H-M   'P 1'
#
loop_
_entity.id
_entity.type
_entity.pdbx_description
1 polymer ?
#
loop_
_entity_poly.entity_id
_entity_poly.type
_entity_poly.pdbx_seq_one_letter_code
_entity_poly.pdbx_strand_id
1 'polypeptide(L)'
;MRAKEVELKKELQKLVRTIVDEDDYSIHAIDRAKDALCALKGLIMFNKRSLPATFKLHEAVPCPEEFKCPLFNELMRDPIILASGQTYDRPFI
;
A
#
# COMPACT_ATOMS: atom_id res chain seq x y z
N MET A 1 -15.10 1.58 -17.57
CA MET A 1 -13.77 1.86 -16.99
C MET A 1 -13.18 3.19 -17.45
N ARG A 2 -13.06 3.49 -18.76
CA ARG A 2 -12.45 4.76 -19.24
C ARG A 2 -13.15 6.04 -18.76
N ALA A 3 -14.48 6.05 -18.66
CA ALA A 3 -15.23 7.23 -18.17
C ALA A 3 -14.85 7.59 -16.71
N LYS A 4 -14.74 6.59 -15.83
CA LYS A 4 -14.35 6.74 -14.43
C LYS A 4 -12.92 7.26 -14.28
N GLU A 5 -12.00 6.82 -15.15
CA GLU A 5 -10.62 7.32 -15.17
C GLU A 5 -10.55 8.80 -15.57
N VAL A 6 -11.32 9.21 -16.58
CA VAL A 6 -11.37 10.61 -17.04
C VAL A 6 -11.96 11.52 -15.96
N GLU A 7 -12.99 11.06 -15.26
CA GLU A 7 -13.61 11.80 -14.15
C GLU A 7 -12.63 12.00 -12.98
N LEU A 8 -11.97 10.92 -12.53
CA LEU A 8 -10.97 10.99 -11.47
C LEU A 8 -9.77 11.87 -11.85
N LYS A 9 -9.34 11.86 -13.12
CA LYS A 9 -8.27 12.75 -13.60
C LYS A 9 -8.68 14.23 -13.53
N LYS A 10 -9.92 14.56 -13.92
CA LYS A 10 -10.45 15.92 -13.83
C LYS A 10 -10.57 16.38 -12.38
N GLU A 11 -11.05 15.51 -11.49
CA GLU A 11 -11.15 15.79 -10.06
C GLU A 11 -9.77 16.01 -9.44
N LEU A 12 -8.81 15.12 -9.70
CA LEU A 12 -7.44 15.26 -9.21
C LEU A 12 -6.80 16.55 -9.73
N GLN A 13 -6.98 16.89 -11.01
CA GLN A 13 -6.46 18.13 -11.59
C GLN A 13 -7.02 19.37 -10.89
N LYS A 14 -8.32 19.37 -10.56
CA LYS A 14 -8.94 20.46 -9.79
C LYS A 14 -8.35 20.56 -8.38
N LEU A 15 -8.24 19.44 -7.67
CA LEU A 15 -7.71 19.41 -6.30
C LEU A 15 -6.25 19.84 -6.22
N VAL A 16 -5.40 19.34 -7.13
CA VAL A 16 -3.99 19.74 -7.20
C VAL A 16 -3.87 21.23 -7.50
N ARG A 17 -4.72 21.76 -8.38
CA ARG A 17 -4.70 23.18 -8.70
C ARG A 17 -5.09 24.04 -7.50
N THR A 18 -6.11 23.65 -6.74
CA THR A 18 -6.45 24.32 -5.47
C THR A 18 -5.30 24.26 -4.46
N ILE A 19 -4.56 23.15 -4.37
CA ILE A 19 -3.43 23.02 -3.44
C ILE A 19 -2.22 23.88 -3.85
N VAL A 20 -2.02 24.10 -5.15
CA VAL A 20 -0.86 24.85 -5.67
C VAL A 20 -1.15 26.35 -5.81
N ASP A 21 -2.36 26.71 -6.24
CA ASP A 21 -2.72 28.09 -6.58
C ASP A 21 -3.36 28.85 -5.41
N GLU A 22 -3.90 28.17 -4.38
CA GLU A 22 -4.50 28.82 -3.20
C GLU A 22 -3.62 28.61 -1.96
N ASP A 23 -3.35 29.68 -1.20
CA ASP A 23 -2.49 29.63 0.00
C ASP A 23 -3.21 29.03 1.24
N ASP A 24 -4.54 29.06 1.27
CA ASP A 24 -5.38 28.59 2.40
C ASP A 24 -6.09 27.25 2.12
N TYR A 25 -5.40 26.31 1.45
CA TYR A 25 -6.00 25.01 1.15
C TYR A 25 -6.18 24.15 2.42
N SER A 26 -7.36 23.53 2.54
CA SER A 26 -7.64 22.63 3.67
C SER A 26 -6.82 21.33 3.58
N ILE A 27 -6.45 20.74 4.73
CA ILE A 27 -5.84 19.39 4.80
C ILE A 27 -6.74 18.36 4.11
N HIS A 28 -8.06 18.53 4.19
CA HIS A 28 -9.03 17.70 3.47
C HIS A 28 -8.85 17.73 1.95
N ALA A 29 -8.35 18.81 1.36
CA ALA A 29 -8.03 18.86 -0.07
C ALA A 29 -6.85 17.94 -0.41
N ILE A 30 -5.84 17.87 0.47
CA ILE A 30 -4.68 16.96 0.34
C ILE A 30 -5.15 15.51 0.43
N ASP A 31 -5.95 15.18 1.44
CA ASP A 31 -6.46 13.82 1.62
C ASP A 31 -7.29 13.36 0.42
N ARG A 32 -8.16 14.23 -0.10
CA ARG A 32 -8.93 13.92 -1.32
C ARG A 32 -8.04 13.76 -2.55
N ALA A 33 -7.00 14.58 -2.71
CA ALA A 33 -6.06 14.43 -3.81
C ALA A 33 -5.30 13.10 -3.73
N LYS A 34 -4.87 12.71 -2.53
CA LYS A 34 -4.23 11.42 -2.24
C LYS A 34 -5.18 10.26 -2.58
N ASP A 35 -6.44 10.32 -2.16
CA ASP A 35 -7.42 9.26 -2.40
C ASP A 35 -7.76 9.12 -3.89
N ALA A 36 -7.96 10.24 -4.60
CA ALA A 36 -8.18 10.25 -6.05
C ALA A 36 -6.99 9.68 -6.83
N LEU A 37 -5.76 10.01 -6.42
CA LEU A 37 -4.53 9.46 -6.98
C LEU A 37 -4.40 7.96 -6.71
N CYS A 38 -4.73 7.51 -5.51
CA CYS A 38 -4.75 6.08 -5.16
C CYS A 38 -5.77 5.31 -6.00
N ALA A 39 -6.97 5.88 -6.20
CA ALA A 39 -8.00 5.28 -7.05
C ALA A 39 -7.56 5.17 -8.52
N LEU A 40 -6.89 6.20 -9.05
CA LEU A 40 -6.30 6.17 -10.39
C LEU A 40 -5.17 5.13 -10.53
N LYS A 41 -4.26 5.08 -9.54
CA LYS A 41 -3.20 4.07 -9.48
C LYS A 41 -3.79 2.65 -9.46
N GLY A 42 -4.84 2.44 -8.67
CA GLY A 42 -5.63 1.22 -8.63
C GLY A 42 -6.16 0.84 -10.02
N LEU A 43 -6.85 1.75 -10.71
CA LEU A 43 -7.38 1.49 -12.06
C LEU A 43 -6.28 1.11 -13.07
N ILE A 44 -5.09 1.72 -12.98
CA ILE A 44 -3.94 1.39 -13.84
C ILE A 44 -3.35 0.01 -13.48
N MET A 45 -3.29 -0.33 -12.19
CA MET A 45 -2.78 -1.62 -11.70
C MET A 45 -3.76 -2.77 -11.94
N PHE A 46 -5.07 -2.58 -11.76
CA PHE A 46 -6.08 -3.62 -12.08
C PHE A 46 -6.12 -3.96 -13.57
N ASN A 47 -5.78 -3.00 -14.44
CA ASN A 47 -5.65 -3.24 -15.88
C ASN A 47 -4.38 -4.04 -16.24
N LYS A 48 -3.40 -4.10 -15.32
CA LYS A 48 -2.18 -4.91 -15.41
C LYS A 48 -2.24 -6.03 -14.37
N ARG A 49 -3.00 -7.10 -14.65
CA ARG A 49 -3.13 -8.33 -13.84
C ARG A 49 -2.01 -8.56 -12.78
N SER A 50 -2.14 -8.01 -11.57
CA SER A 50 -1.59 -8.58 -10.32
C SER A 50 -2.06 -7.84 -9.06
N LEU A 51 -2.89 -8.53 -8.27
CA LEU A 51 -3.13 -8.44 -6.81
C LEU A 51 -3.77 -7.16 -6.21
N PRO A 52 -4.68 -7.31 -5.22
CA PRO A 52 -5.34 -6.20 -4.55
C PRO A 52 -4.36 -5.54 -3.56
N ALA A 53 -3.89 -4.34 -3.89
CA ALA A 53 -2.95 -3.59 -3.07
C ALA A 53 -3.69 -2.66 -2.10
N THR A 54 -4.06 -3.18 -0.94
CA THR A 54 -4.20 -2.34 0.26
C THR A 54 -2.79 -1.77 0.55
N PHE A 55 -2.62 -0.44 0.44
CA PHE A 55 -1.43 0.31 0.90
C PHE A 55 -0.05 -0.05 0.32
N LYS A 56 0.18 0.11 -1.00
CA LYS A 56 1.56 0.28 -1.54
C LYS A 56 1.88 1.74 -1.87
N LEU A 57 1.84 2.61 -0.85
CA LEU A 57 2.45 3.95 -0.88
C LEU A 57 3.78 4.01 -0.11
N HIS A 58 4.08 3.04 0.75
CA HIS A 58 5.46 2.69 1.05
C HIS A 58 5.92 1.71 -0.02
N GLU A 59 7.06 1.99 -0.64
CA GLU A 59 7.91 0.95 -1.21
C GLU A 59 7.84 -0.27 -0.28
N ALA A 60 7.49 -1.45 -0.82
CA ALA A 60 7.25 -2.61 0.01
C ALA A 60 8.57 -2.98 0.70
N VAL A 61 8.79 -2.42 1.88
CA VAL A 61 9.98 -2.69 2.69
C VAL A 61 9.98 -4.21 2.88
N PRO A 62 11.03 -4.91 2.42
CA PRO A 62 11.09 -6.34 2.60
C PRO A 62 10.96 -6.65 4.09
N CYS A 63 10.17 -7.68 4.41
CA CYS A 63 10.05 -8.14 5.79
C CYS A 63 11.46 -8.43 6.33
N PRO A 64 11.86 -7.87 7.49
CA PRO A 64 13.13 -8.19 8.13
C PRO A 64 13.28 -9.70 8.32
N GLU A 65 14.51 -10.19 8.23
CA GLU A 65 14.81 -11.63 8.27
C GLU A 65 14.50 -12.21 9.66
N GLU A 66 14.64 -11.44 10.73
CA GLU A 66 14.33 -11.90 12.11
C GLU A 66 12.85 -12.29 12.31
N PHE A 67 11.94 -11.83 11.46
CA PHE A 67 10.52 -12.16 11.54
C PHE A 67 10.12 -13.37 10.69
N LYS A 68 11.07 -13.94 9.95
CA LYS A 68 10.80 -15.08 9.06
C LYS A 68 11.20 -16.40 9.71
N CYS A 69 10.45 -17.44 9.40
CA CYS A 69 10.76 -18.79 9.85
C CYS A 69 12.06 -19.27 9.17
N PRO A 70 13.06 -19.75 9.93
CA PRO A 70 14.33 -20.23 9.36
C PRO A 70 14.18 -21.36 8.34
N LEU A 71 13.07 -22.09 8.35
CA LEU A 71 12.81 -23.21 7.43
C LEU A 71 12.24 -22.76 6.09
N PHE A 72 11.36 -21.76 6.07
CA PHE A 72 10.54 -21.42 4.90
C PHE A 72 10.78 -20.00 4.38
N ASN A 73 11.54 -19.17 5.11
CA ASN A 73 11.76 -17.77 4.76
C ASN A 73 10.45 -16.97 4.56
N GLU A 74 9.42 -17.33 5.32
CA GLU A 74 8.11 -16.68 5.35
C GLU A 74 7.83 -16.09 6.74
N LEU A 75 7.02 -15.03 6.81
CA LEU A 75 6.63 -14.38 8.06
C LEU A 75 5.98 -15.37 9.04
N MET A 76 6.56 -15.50 10.23
CA MET A 76 6.01 -16.35 11.30
C MET A 76 4.65 -15.82 11.77
N ARG A 77 3.64 -16.69 11.86
CA ARG A 77 2.31 -16.35 12.38
C ARG A 77 2.13 -16.70 13.85
N ASP A 78 2.75 -17.79 14.30
CA ASP A 78 2.74 -18.28 15.68
C ASP A 78 4.19 -18.59 16.13
N PRO A 79 5.01 -17.56 16.40
CA PRO A 79 6.42 -17.74 16.73
C PRO A 79 6.59 -18.45 18.09
N ILE A 80 7.38 -19.53 18.10
CA ILE A 80 7.80 -20.24 19.30
C ILE A 80 9.32 -20.37 19.38
N ILE A 81 9.85 -20.22 20.60
CA ILE A 81 11.28 -20.25 20.89
C ILE A 81 11.66 -21.65 21.34
N LEU A 82 12.63 -22.26 20.66
CA LEU A 82 13.19 -23.56 21.05
C LEU A 82 14.32 -23.40 22.08
N ALA A 83 14.72 -24.50 22.71
CA ALA A 83 15.85 -24.52 23.65
C ALA A 83 17.18 -24.06 23.01
N SER A 84 17.30 -24.12 21.68
CA SER A 84 18.43 -23.55 20.93
C SER A 84 18.46 -22.02 20.90
N GLY A 85 17.40 -21.35 21.37
CA GLY A 85 17.21 -19.91 21.26
C GLY A 85 16.74 -19.43 19.88
N GLN A 86 16.52 -20.35 18.94
CA GLN A 86 15.96 -20.03 17.62
C GLN A 86 14.43 -19.95 17.67
N THR A 87 13.86 -19.06 16.87
CA THR A 87 12.40 -18.87 16.76
C THR A 87 11.89 -19.48 15.46
N TYR A 88 10.80 -20.24 15.53
CA TYR A 88 10.14 -20.88 14.38
C TYR A 88 8.64 -20.63 14.45
N ASP A 89 7.94 -20.82 13.32
CA ASP A 89 6.47 -20.83 13.31
C ASP A 89 5.97 -22.21 13.78
N ARG A 90 5.08 -22.24 14.78
CA ARG A 90 4.58 -23.47 15.41
C ARG A 90 4.03 -24.52 14.45
N PRO A 91 3.32 -24.20 13.34
CA PRO A 91 2.79 -25.22 12.44
C PRO A 91 3.87 -26.09 11.76
N PHE A 92 5.14 -25.71 11.84
CA PHE A 92 6.23 -26.35 11.12
C PHE A 92 7.23 -27.11 12.00
N ILE A 93 7.03 -27.14 13.33
CA ILE A 93 7.91 -27.82 14.29
C ILE A 93 7.10 -28.51 15.39
#